data_AF-A0A512E4P1-F1
#
_entry.id   AF-A0A512E4P1-F1
#
_cell.length_a   1.000
_cell.length_b   1.000
_cell.length_c   1.000
_cell.angle_alpha   90.00
_cell.angle_beta   90.00
_cell.angle_gamma   90.00
#
_symmetry.space_group_name_H-M   'P 1'
#
loop_
_entity.id
_entity.type
_entity.pdbx_description
1 polymer ?
#
loop_
_entity_poly.entity_id
_entity_poly.type
_entity_poly.pdbx_seq_one_letter_code
_entity_poly.pdbx_strand_id
1 'polypeptide(L)'
;MLLSALGLVLWQHRAFRFELTATHLWFQAGAFTPTILIPLNTIQQVEPVDYWGRPLTWDQLKAVGSLRLLFPDGSSLTVAGIREPREVVGAVRVLRDL
;
A
#
# COMPACT_ATOMS: atom_id res chain seq x y z
N MET A 1 10.92 42.94 9.16
CA MET A 1 10.02 41.92 8.59
C MET A 1 10.74 40.58 8.65
N LEU A 2 10.49 39.80 9.71
CA LEU A 2 11.08 38.47 9.92
C LEU A 2 10.16 37.45 9.23
N LEU A 3 10.46 37.17 7.97
CA LEU A 3 9.69 36.24 7.14
C LEU A 3 9.89 34.78 7.60
N SER A 4 8.80 34.17 8.05
CA SER A 4 8.30 32.89 7.51
C SER A 4 9.17 31.63 7.60
N ALA A 5 10.02 31.47 8.62
CA ALA A 5 10.80 30.23 8.80
C ALA A 5 10.13 29.18 9.73
N LEU A 6 8.92 29.42 10.23
CA LEU A 6 8.18 28.52 11.14
C LEU A 6 7.12 27.66 10.45
N GLY A 7 6.98 27.74 9.12
CA GLY A 7 5.81 27.22 8.41
C GLY A 7 5.86 25.77 7.92
N LEU A 8 6.99 25.05 8.02
CA LEU A 8 7.16 23.78 7.26
C LEU A 8 7.72 22.59 8.06
N VAL A 9 8.00 22.74 9.36
CA VAL A 9 8.76 21.73 10.13
C VAL A 9 7.87 20.72 10.89
N LEU A 10 6.54 20.72 10.72
CA LEU A 10 5.65 19.76 11.41
C LEU A 10 4.84 18.83 10.47
N TRP A 11 5.05 18.87 9.15
CA TRP A 11 4.12 18.21 8.21
C TRP A 11 4.42 16.73 7.87
N GLN A 12 5.54 16.11 8.24
CA GLN A 12 5.97 14.87 7.56
C GLN A 12 6.41 13.70 8.44
N HIS A 13 5.57 13.19 9.34
CA HIS A 13 5.87 11.88 9.95
C HIS A 13 4.75 10.83 10.00
N ARG A 14 3.47 11.13 9.71
CA ARG A 14 2.38 10.11 9.76
C ARG A 14 1.24 10.33 8.76
N ALA A 15 1.57 10.63 7.51
CA ALA A 15 0.56 10.80 6.46
C ALA A 15 0.19 9.47 5.76
N PHE A 16 1.08 8.48 5.82
CA PHE A 16 0.87 7.15 5.25
C PHE A 16 0.31 6.20 6.30
N ARG A 17 -0.80 5.54 6.00
CA ARG A 17 -1.39 4.48 6.83
C ARG A 17 -1.64 3.25 5.96
N PHE A 18 -1.09 2.12 6.40
CA PHE A 18 -1.38 0.82 5.84
C PHE A 18 -1.69 -0.11 7.00
N GLU A 19 -2.92 -0.61 7.07
CA GLU A 19 -3.33 -1.55 8.09
C GLU A 19 -4.01 -2.76 7.45
N LEU A 20 -3.67 -3.93 7.95
CA LEU A 20 -4.22 -5.19 7.51
C LEU A 20 -4.90 -5.86 8.71
N THR A 21 -6.20 -6.10 8.59
CA THR A 21 -6.99 -6.84 9.57
C THR A 21 -7.38 -8.20 9.01
N ALA A 22 -8.04 -9.03 9.81
CA ALA A 22 -8.53 -10.33 9.36
C ALA A 22 -9.52 -10.26 8.17
N THR A 23 -10.14 -9.10 7.93
CA THR A 23 -11.21 -8.97 6.91
C THR A 23 -10.99 -7.82 5.95
N HIS A 24 -10.13 -6.85 6.26
CA HIS A 24 -9.97 -5.63 5.47
C HIS A 24 -8.51 -5.19 5.35
N LEU A 25 -8.20 -4.58 4.22
CA LEU A 25 -7.02 -3.75 4.01
C LEU A 25 -7.43 -2.28 4.02
N TRP A 26 -6.76 -1.51 4.85
CA TRP A 26 -6.95 -0.07 5.00
C TRP A 26 -5.73 0.65 4.45
N PHE A 27 -5.96 1.64 3.61
CA PHE A 27 -4.89 2.40 2.98
C PHE A 27 -5.20 3.90 2.95
N GLN A 28 -4.24 4.70 3.37
CA GLN A 28 -4.24 6.15 3.23
C GLN A 28 -2.86 6.59 2.74
N ALA A 29 -2.81 7.20 1.56
CA ALA A 29 -1.55 7.59 0.92
C ALA A 29 -0.94 8.86 1.54
N GLY A 30 -1.77 9.74 2.07
CA GLY A 30 -1.37 11.02 2.65
C GLY A 30 -2.45 11.60 3.59
N ALA A 31 -2.06 12.59 4.40
CA ALA A 31 -2.92 13.18 5.43
C ALA A 31 -4.24 13.78 4.89
N PHE A 32 -4.28 14.14 3.61
CA PHE A 32 -5.46 14.69 2.93
C PHE A 32 -6.05 13.77 1.86
N THR A 33 -5.54 12.54 1.72
CA THR A 33 -6.11 11.58 0.79
C THR A 33 -7.23 10.81 1.48
N PRO A 34 -8.34 10.50 0.79
CA PRO A 34 -9.36 9.61 1.32
C PRO A 34 -8.76 8.27 1.75
N THR A 35 -9.24 7.75 2.87
CA THR A 35 -8.93 6.37 3.27
C THR A 35 -9.69 5.42 2.37
N ILE A 36 -8.97 4.47 1.78
CA ILE A 36 -9.53 3.39 0.99
C ILE A 36 -9.63 2.17 1.90
N LEU A 37 -10.84 1.61 1.97
CA LEU A 37 -11.14 0.39 2.70
C LEU A 37 -11.47 -0.72 1.70
N ILE A 38 -10.72 -1.81 1.74
CA ILE A 38 -10.83 -2.91 0.78
C ILE A 38 -11.11 -4.19 1.55
N PRO A 39 -12.32 -4.78 1.43
CA PRO A 39 -12.58 -6.10 2.00
C PRO A 39 -11.68 -7.14 1.32
N LEU A 40 -11.02 -8.01 2.10
CA LEU A 40 -10.04 -8.95 1.54
C LEU A 40 -10.66 -9.92 0.54
N ASN A 41 -11.93 -10.31 0.76
CA ASN A 41 -12.67 -11.21 -0.10
C ASN A 41 -12.96 -10.65 -1.50
N THR A 42 -12.79 -9.34 -1.73
CA THR A 42 -12.92 -8.76 -3.07
C THR A 42 -11.61 -8.80 -3.86
N ILE A 43 -10.48 -9.14 -3.22
CA ILE A 43 -9.17 -9.17 -3.86
C ILE A 43 -8.96 -10.53 -4.55
N GLN A 44 -9.06 -10.56 -5.87
CA GLN A 44 -8.83 -11.77 -6.66
C GLN A 44 -7.35 -12.19 -6.64
N GLN A 45 -6.44 -11.24 -6.84
CA GLN A 45 -5.01 -11.49 -6.86
C GLN A 45 -4.25 -10.34 -6.21
N VAL A 46 -3.15 -10.68 -5.55
CA VAL A 46 -2.23 -9.72 -4.96
C VAL A 46 -0.81 -10.08 -5.36
N GLU A 47 -0.06 -9.10 -5.86
CA GLU A 47 1.30 -9.27 -6.34
C GLU A 47 2.19 -8.08 -5.98
N PRO A 48 3.49 -8.30 -5.73
CA PRO A 48 4.41 -7.20 -5.56
C PRO A 48 4.84 -6.67 -6.93
N VAL A 49 4.92 -5.35 -7.05
CA VAL A 49 5.31 -4.66 -8.27
C VAL A 49 6.36 -3.59 -8.00
N ASP A 50 7.18 -3.28 -9.01
CA ASP A 50 8.13 -2.18 -8.94
C ASP A 50 7.45 -0.81 -9.12
N TYR A 51 8.24 0.26 -9.10
CA TYR A 51 7.74 1.63 -9.32
C TYR A 51 7.04 1.81 -10.68
N TRP A 52 7.42 1.00 -11.68
CA TRP A 52 6.85 1.02 -13.02
C TRP A 52 5.65 0.07 -13.17
N GLY A 53 5.20 -0.55 -12.08
CA GLY A 53 4.11 -1.51 -12.09
C GLY A 53 4.48 -2.85 -12.74
N ARG A 54 5.76 -3.18 -12.88
CA ARG A 54 6.20 -4.49 -13.38
C ARG A 54 6.16 -5.50 -12.24
N PRO A 55 5.64 -6.72 -12.46
CA PRO A 55 5.68 -7.76 -11.45
C PRO A 55 7.12 -8.00 -11.00
N LEU A 56 7.33 -7.97 -9.69
CA LEU A 56 8.61 -8.32 -9.11
C LEU A 56 8.68 -9.82 -8.93
N THR A 57 9.69 -10.45 -9.53
CA THR A 57 9.96 -11.88 -9.30
C THR A 57 10.51 -12.09 -7.89
N TRP A 58 10.35 -13.31 -7.36
CA TRP A 58 10.78 -13.72 -6.02
C TRP A 58 12.28 -13.57 -5.75
N ASP A 59 13.08 -13.24 -6.76
CA ASP A 59 14.53 -13.13 -6.65
C ASP A 59 15.00 -11.66 -6.74
N GLN A 60 14.10 -10.73 -7.08
CA GLN A 60 14.42 -9.35 -7.48
C GLN A 60 13.90 -8.25 -6.52
N LEU A 61 13.35 -8.61 -5.36
CA LEU A 61 12.67 -7.62 -4.51
C LEU A 61 13.64 -6.76 -3.71
N LYS A 62 13.56 -5.45 -3.97
CA LYS A 62 14.14 -4.39 -3.15
C LYS A 62 13.37 -4.23 -1.83
N ALA A 63 14.01 -3.63 -0.83
CA ALA A 63 13.46 -3.41 0.52
C ALA A 63 12.19 -2.53 0.57
N VAL A 64 11.92 -1.75 -0.48
CA VAL A 64 10.70 -0.92 -0.62
C VAL A 64 10.14 -1.12 -2.03
N GLY A 65 8.83 -1.33 -2.13
CA GLY A 65 8.13 -1.49 -3.40
C GLY A 65 6.65 -1.20 -3.29
N SER A 66 5.89 -1.71 -4.23
CA SER A 66 4.44 -1.50 -4.33
C SER A 66 3.69 -2.83 -4.29
N LEU A 67 2.44 -2.78 -3.86
CA LEU A 67 1.49 -3.88 -3.86
C LEU A 67 0.44 -3.61 -4.92
N ARG A 68 0.25 -4.52 -5.88
CA ARG A 68 -0.90 -4.47 -6.78
C ARG A 68 -1.98 -5.42 -6.28
N LEU A 69 -3.18 -4.89 -6.15
CA LEU A 69 -4.42 -5.61 -5.90
C LEU A 69 -5.21 -5.68 -7.21
N LEU A 70 -5.59 -6.88 -7.63
CA LEU A 70 -6.43 -7.16 -8.78
C LEU A 70 -7.81 -7.62 -8.30
N PHE A 71 -8.86 -7.06 -8.88
CA PHE A 71 -10.25 -7.34 -8.52
C PHE A 71 -10.94 -8.18 -9.62
N PRO A 72 -12.03 -8.90 -9.29
CA PRO A 72 -12.73 -9.78 -10.24
C PRO A 72 -13.27 -9.10 -11.49
N ASP A 73 -13.52 -7.79 -11.43
CA ASP A 73 -13.97 -6.96 -12.56
C ASP A 73 -12.82 -6.56 -13.52
N GLY A 74 -11.59 -7.02 -13.23
CA GLY A 74 -10.39 -6.69 -13.98
C GLY A 74 -9.75 -5.35 -13.60
N SER A 75 -10.36 -4.59 -12.68
CA SER A 75 -9.75 -3.37 -12.15
C SER A 75 -8.56 -3.70 -11.24
N SER A 76 -7.68 -2.72 -11.03
CA SER A 76 -6.55 -2.88 -10.12
C SER A 76 -6.24 -1.62 -9.34
N LEU A 77 -5.74 -1.79 -8.12
CA LEU A 77 -5.23 -0.73 -7.27
C LEU A 77 -3.77 -1.00 -6.94
N THR A 78 -2.91 0.02 -7.06
CA THR A 78 -1.52 -0.06 -6.64
C THR A 78 -1.29 0.75 -5.37
N VAL A 79 -0.85 0.08 -4.31
CA VAL A 79 -0.45 0.68 -3.04
C VAL A 79 1.07 0.80 -3.02
N ALA A 80 1.58 2.02 -3.14
CA ALA A 80 3.01 2.30 -3.13
C ALA A 80 3.55 2.57 -1.72
N GLY A 81 4.87 2.52 -1.55
CA GLY A 81 5.54 2.88 -0.30
C GLY A 81 5.52 1.79 0.77
N ILE A 82 5.29 0.54 0.36
CA ILE A 82 5.29 -0.61 1.25
C ILE A 82 6.73 -1.05 1.49
N ARG A 83 7.16 -1.03 2.75
CA ARG A 83 8.38 -1.72 3.18
C ARG A 83 8.10 -3.21 3.17
N GLU A 84 9.01 -3.98 2.58
CA GLU A 84 8.92 -5.44 2.45
C GLU A 84 7.60 -5.93 1.80
N PRO A 85 7.34 -5.59 0.52
CA PRO A 85 6.10 -5.96 -0.17
C PRO A 85 5.77 -7.46 -0.12
N ARG A 86 6.78 -8.34 0.02
CA ARG A 86 6.60 -9.79 0.12
C ARG A 86 5.79 -10.20 1.33
N GLU A 87 6.17 -9.69 2.51
CA GLU A 87 5.51 -10.07 3.75
C GLU A 87 4.06 -9.63 3.72
N VAL A 88 3.82 -8.44 3.17
CA VAL A 88 2.47 -7.90 2.99
C VAL A 88 1.66 -8.73 1.98
N VAL A 89 2.22 -9.10 0.82
CA VAL A 89 1.54 -10.00 -0.14
C VAL A 89 1.18 -11.32 0.53
N GLY A 90 2.13 -11.93 1.26
CA GLY A 90 1.92 -13.18 1.98
C GLY A 90 0.81 -13.07 3.01
N ALA A 91 0.85 -12.04 3.85
CA ALA A 91 -0.16 -11.79 4.88
C ALA A 91 -1.55 -11.56 4.26
N VAL A 92 -1.65 -10.78 3.19
CA VAL A 92 -2.94 -10.54 2.49
C VAL A 92 -3.49 -11.86 1.92
N ARG A 93 -2.66 -12.70 1.32
CA ARG A 93 -3.10 -14.01 0.79
C ARG A 93 -3.60 -14.92 1.89
N VAL A 94 -2.81 -15.09 2.95
CA VAL A 94 -3.18 -15.92 4.10
C VAL A 94 -4.52 -15.45 4.66
N LEU A 95 -4.66 -14.17 4.97
CA LEU A 95 -5.88 -13.65 5.60
C LEU A 95 -7.11 -13.66 4.70
N ARG A 96 -6.93 -13.56 3.38
CA ARG A 96 -8.03 -13.68 2.41
C ARG A 96 -8.54 -15.12 2.30
N ASP A 97 -7.63 -16.09 2.37
CA ASP A 97 -7.92 -17.51 2.12
C ASP A 97 -8.36 -18.26 3.41
N LEU A 98 -8.44 -17.57 4.55
CA LEU A 98 -9.05 -18.06 5.80
C LEU A 98 -10.58 -18.06 5.73
#